data_AF-A0A961XKL7-F1
#
_entry.id   AF-A0A961XKL7-F1
#
_cell.length_a   1.000
_cell.length_b   1.000
_cell.length_c   1.000
_cell.angle_alpha   90.00
_cell.angle_beta   90.00
_cell.angle_gamma   90.00
#
_symmetry.space_group_name_H-M   'P 1'
#
loop_
_entity.id
_entity.type
_entity.pdbx_description
1 polymer ?
#
loop_
_entity_poly.entity_id
_entity_poly.type
_entity_poly.pdbx_seq_one_letter_code
_entity_poly.pdbx_strand_id
1 'polypeptide(L)'
;MSADPMPVTAPATPWLSIVGIGEDGVAGLGENARNMIAGAQTVFGGKRHLELAASLIAGEARAWPSPFDQAVAAVLALRGGSVCVLASGDPMFYGVGA
;
A
#
# COMPACT_ATOMS: atom_id res chain seq x y z
N MET A 1 11.62 21.06 -29.25
CA MET A 1 11.09 21.54 -27.96
C MET A 1 11.12 20.35 -27.01
N SER A 2 12.23 20.16 -26.28
CA SER A 2 12.30 19.18 -25.20
C SER A 2 11.39 19.67 -24.07
N ALA A 3 10.43 18.84 -23.68
CA ALA A 3 9.83 18.97 -22.36
C ALA A 3 10.75 18.22 -21.39
N ASP A 4 11.56 18.97 -20.66
CA ASP A 4 12.17 18.48 -19.42
C ASP A 4 11.04 18.10 -18.45
N PRO A 5 11.02 16.90 -17.86
CA PRO A 5 10.07 16.61 -16.80
C PRO A 5 10.39 17.48 -15.58
N MET A 6 9.40 18.29 -15.16
CA MET A 6 9.46 19.08 -13.93
C MET A 6 9.78 18.16 -12.74
N PRO A 7 10.61 18.61 -11.78
CA PRO A 7 10.91 17.82 -10.59
C PRO A 7 9.63 17.61 -9.79
N VAL A 8 9.17 16.36 -9.68
CA VAL A 8 8.14 16.01 -8.71
C VAL A 8 8.79 16.11 -7.33
N THR A 9 8.61 17.26 -6.69
CA THR A 9 8.97 17.39 -5.28
C THR A 9 7.90 16.60 -4.53
N ALA A 10 8.23 15.38 -4.10
CA ALA A 10 7.31 14.58 -3.31
C ALA A 10 6.93 15.39 -2.06
N PRO A 11 5.63 15.63 -1.80
CA PRO A 11 5.20 16.34 -0.61
C PRO A 11 5.54 15.52 0.65
N ALA A 12 5.31 16.13 1.82
CA ALA A 12 5.25 15.42 3.11
C ALA A 12 4.64 14.02 2.94
N THR A 13 5.24 13.02 3.58
CA THR A 13 4.96 11.59 3.42
C THR A 13 3.50 11.33 3.02
N PRO A 14 3.24 10.72 1.84
CA PRO A 14 1.88 10.56 1.35
C PRO A 14 1.05 9.80 2.37
N TRP A 15 -0.17 10.29 2.63
CA TRP A 15 -1.09 9.68 3.60
C TRP A 15 -1.53 8.27 3.17
N LEU A 16 -1.44 7.95 1.88
CA LEU A 16 -1.80 6.65 1.31
C LEU A 16 -0.61 6.09 0.50
N SER A 17 -0.24 4.84 0.80
CA SER A 17 0.73 4.05 0.05
C SER A 17 0.08 2.78 -0.50
N ILE A 18 0.52 2.35 -1.68
CA ILE A 18 0.10 1.08 -2.28
C ILE A 18 1.35 0.24 -2.47
N VAL A 19 1.38 -0.93 -1.86
CA VAL A 19 2.53 -1.84 -1.86
C VAL A 19 2.11 -3.16 -2.47
N GLY A 20 2.85 -3.59 -3.49
CA GLY A 20 2.74 -4.93 -4.02
C GLY A 20 3.44 -5.94 -3.15
N ILE A 21 2.77 -7.05 -2.80
CA ILE A 21 3.38 -8.16 -2.08
C ILE A 21 3.18 -9.47 -2.86
N GLY A 22 4.30 -10.13 -3.17
CA GLY A 22 4.34 -11.43 -3.82
C GLY A 22 4.34 -12.58 -2.80
N GLU A 23 4.47 -13.80 -3.29
CA GLU A 23 4.44 -15.01 -2.45
C GLU A 23 5.63 -15.11 -1.50
N ASP A 24 6.75 -14.47 -1.86
CA ASP A 24 7.93 -14.30 -0.99
C ASP A 24 7.66 -13.43 0.24
N GLY A 25 6.48 -12.81 0.30
CA GLY A 25 6.03 -11.97 1.41
C GLY A 25 7.01 -10.85 1.69
N VAL A 26 7.26 -10.60 2.98
CA VAL A 26 8.21 -9.58 3.42
C VAL A 26 9.61 -9.78 2.84
N ALA A 27 10.06 -11.01 2.59
CA ALA A 27 11.41 -11.26 2.07
C ALA A 27 11.63 -10.66 0.68
N GLY A 28 10.59 -10.63 -0.16
CA GLY A 28 10.63 -10.04 -1.50
C GLY A 28 10.51 -8.51 -1.54
N LEU A 29 10.25 -7.85 -0.41
CA LEU A 29 10.06 -6.39 -0.36
C LEU A 29 11.38 -5.64 -0.28
N GLY A 30 11.50 -4.56 -1.07
CA GLY A 30 12.55 -3.55 -0.89
C GLY A 30 12.32 -2.68 0.35
N GLU A 31 13.38 -2.00 0.82
CA GLU A 31 13.38 -1.23 2.07
C GLU A 31 12.25 -0.19 2.14
N ASN A 32 12.00 0.55 1.05
CA ASN A 32 10.94 1.55 1.02
C ASN A 32 9.54 0.94 1.25
N ALA A 33 9.24 -0.19 0.61
CA ALA A 33 7.97 -0.88 0.80
C ALA A 33 7.80 -1.37 2.24
N ARG A 34 8.89 -1.88 2.85
CA ARG A 34 8.87 -2.31 4.26
C ARG A 34 8.59 -1.14 5.19
N ASN A 35 9.24 0.00 4.96
CA ASN A 35 9.04 1.21 5.75
C ASN A 35 7.61 1.76 5.63
N MET A 36 6.99 1.70 4.44
CA MET A 36 5.60 2.11 4.26
C MET A 36 4.61 1.22 5.01
N ILE A 37 4.83 -0.11 5.02
CA ILE A 37 3.99 -1.04 5.80
C ILE A 37 4.19 -0.80 7.30
N ALA A 38 5.43 -0.70 7.76
CA ALA A 38 5.76 -0.53 9.18
C ALA A 38 5.32 0.83 9.75
N GLY A 39 5.35 1.88 8.92
CA GLY A 39 4.92 3.23 9.31
C GLY A 39 3.41 3.47 9.19
N ALA A 40 2.65 2.52 8.64
CA ALA A 40 1.21 2.68 8.47
C ALA A 40 0.45 2.44 9.77
N GLN A 41 -0.46 3.35 10.09
CA GLN A 41 -1.44 3.17 11.17
C GLN A 41 -2.49 2.13 10.80
N THR A 42 -2.82 2.01 9.52
CA THR A 42 -3.76 1.01 9.02
C THR A 42 -3.24 0.39 7.72
N VAL A 43 -3.24 -0.94 7.66
CA VAL A 43 -2.85 -1.73 6.50
C VAL A 43 -4.06 -2.49 5.99
N PHE A 44 -4.51 -2.17 4.77
CA PHE A 44 -5.56 -2.91 4.09
C PHE A 44 -4.99 -3.97 3.17
N GLY A 45 -5.73 -5.06 2.97
CA GLY A 45 -5.36 -6.06 1.98
C GLY A 45 -6.28 -7.27 1.97
N GLY A 46 -6.05 -8.17 1.02
CA GLY A 46 -6.62 -9.52 1.11
C GLY A 46 -6.02 -10.25 2.31
N LYS A 47 -6.79 -11.17 2.92
CA LYS A 47 -6.34 -11.94 4.10
C LYS A 47 -4.94 -12.54 3.91
N ARG A 48 -4.69 -13.15 2.75
CA ARG A 48 -3.38 -13.71 2.37
C ARG A 48 -2.26 -12.66 2.39
N HIS A 49 -2.49 -11.46 1.86
CA HIS A 49 -1.48 -10.40 1.83
C HIS A 49 -1.15 -9.90 3.24
N LEU A 50 -2.18 -9.76 4.09
CA LEU A 50 -1.99 -9.36 5.48
C LEU A 50 -1.19 -10.41 6.26
N GLU A 51 -1.44 -11.70 6.03
CA GLU A 51 -0.65 -12.80 6.61
C GLU A 51 0.81 -12.74 6.15
N LEU A 52 1.06 -12.51 4.85
CA LEU A 52 2.41 -12.39 4.30
C LEU A 52 3.18 -11.17 4.83
N ALA A 53 2.48 -10.09 5.16
CA ALA A 53 3.04 -8.84 5.67
C ALA A 53 3.07 -8.76 7.20
N ALA A 54 2.51 -9.74 7.93
CA ALA A 54 2.19 -9.65 9.35
C ALA A 54 3.37 -9.23 10.24
N SER A 55 4.60 -9.63 9.90
CA SER A 55 5.80 -9.27 10.68
C SER A 55 6.21 -7.79 10.56
N LEU A 56 5.69 -7.06 9.59
CA LEU A 56 5.93 -5.62 9.41
C LEU A 56 4.77 -4.75 9.87
N ILE A 57 3.56 -5.31 10.02
CA ILE A 57 2.39 -4.52 10.38
C ILE A 57 2.46 -4.17 11.87
N ALA A 58 2.79 -2.91 12.17
CA ALA A 58 2.76 -2.37 13.53
C ALA A 58 1.39 -1.74 13.88
N GLY A 59 0.64 -1.29 12.87
CA GLY A 59 -0.69 -0.71 13.01
C GLY A 59 -1.82 -1.74 12.91
N GLU A 60 -3.01 -1.26 12.56
CA GLU A 60 -4.19 -2.11 12.40
C GLU A 60 -4.21 -2.82 11.05
N ALA A 61 -4.32 -4.14 11.03
CA ALA A 61 -4.54 -4.93 9.82
C ALA A 61 -6.05 -5.04 9.52
N ARG A 62 -6.50 -4.50 8.39
CA ARG A 62 -7.91 -4.55 7.95
C ARG A 62 -8.04 -5.36 6.67
N ALA A 63 -8.70 -6.51 6.76
CA ALA A 63 -9.08 -7.25 5.57
C ALA A 63 -10.06 -6.42 4.73
N TRP A 64 -10.03 -6.61 3.41
CA TRP A 64 -11.02 -5.98 2.54
C TRP A 64 -12.45 -6.31 2.98
N PRO A 65 -13.37 -5.32 2.96
CA PRO A 65 -14.77 -5.59 3.23
C PRO A 65 -15.34 -6.50 2.14
N SER A 66 -16.35 -7.27 2.53
CA SER A 66 -17.21 -7.99 1.60
C SER A 66 -18.60 -7.38 1.69
N PRO A 67 -19.16 -6.85 0.59
CA PRO A 67 -18.58 -6.76 -0.76
C PRO A 67 -17.45 -5.71 -0.91
N PHE A 68 -16.62 -5.87 -1.95
CA PHE A 68 -15.42 -5.04 -2.19
C PHE A 68 -15.73 -3.62 -2.68
N ASP A 69 -16.94 -3.37 -3.14
CA ASP A 69 -17.45 -2.05 -3.54
C ASP A 69 -17.26 -0.97 -2.45
N GLN A 70 -17.26 -1.38 -1.18
CA GLN A 70 -17.04 -0.49 -0.04
C GLN A 70 -15.56 -0.26 0.31
N ALA A 71 -14.62 -0.94 -0.35
CA ALA A 71 -13.19 -0.89 -0.01
C ALA A 71 -12.61 0.52 -0.21
N VAL A 72 -12.92 1.17 -1.33
CA VAL A 72 -12.41 2.52 -1.63
C VAL A 72 -12.94 3.53 -0.62
N ALA A 73 -14.23 3.47 -0.29
CA ALA A 73 -14.83 4.34 0.71
C ALA A 73 -14.20 4.14 2.10
N ALA A 74 -13.91 2.90 2.49
CA ALA A 74 -13.26 2.58 3.76
C ALA A 74 -11.83 3.16 3.84
N VAL A 75 -11.07 3.13 2.74
CA VAL A 75 -9.73 3.75 2.67
C VAL A 75 -9.83 5.28 2.73
N LEU A 76 -10.74 5.88 1.95
CA LEU A 76 -10.92 7.33 1.91
C LEU A 76 -11.39 7.92 3.25
N ALA A 77 -12.14 7.15 4.05
CA ALA A 77 -12.56 7.56 5.39
C ALA A 77 -11.39 7.78 6.37
N LEU A 78 -10.20 7.25 6.07
CA LEU A 78 -8.99 7.40 6.88
C LEU A 78 -8.03 8.47 6.33
N ARG A 79 -8.50 9.29 5.38
CA ARG A 79 -7.70 10.38 4.83
C ARG A 79 -7.17 11.30 5.93
N GLY A 80 -5.86 11.55 5.89
CA GLY A 80 -5.15 12.33 6.91
C GLY A 80 -4.39 11.47 7.93
N GLY A 81 -4.63 10.16 7.98
CA GLY A 81 -3.77 9.18 8.66
C GLY A 81 -2.79 8.51 7.70
N SER A 82 -1.91 7.66 8.25
CA SER A 82 -0.96 6.86 7.45
C SER A 82 -1.56 5.51 7.07
N VAL A 83 -1.96 5.34 5.82
CA VAL A 83 -2.62 4.14 5.31
C VAL A 83 -1.72 3.43 4.29
N CYS A 84 -1.63 2.10 4.40
CA CYS A 84 -1.00 1.25 3.41
C CYS A 84 -2.03 0.26 2.84
N VAL A 85 -1.99 0.05 1.53
CA VAL A 85 -2.82 -0.92 0.83
C VAL A 85 -1.91 -1.98 0.21
N LEU A 86 -2.15 -3.24 0.54
CA LEU A 86 -1.44 -4.40 -0.01
C LEU A 86 -2.18 -4.95 -1.24
N ALA A 87 -1.53 -4.85 -2.40
CA ALA A 87 -1.97 -5.43 -3.65
C ALA A 87 -1.16 -6.69 -4.00
N SER A 88 -1.75 -7.56 -4.82
CA SER A 88 -1.07 -8.74 -5.37
C SER A 88 -0.11 -8.33 -6.49
N GLY A 89 1.16 -8.73 -6.39
CA GLY A 89 2.20 -8.41 -7.37
C GLY A 89 2.75 -6.98 -7.24
N ASP A 90 3.95 -6.73 -7.77
CA ASP A 90 4.54 -5.39 -7.87
C ASP A 90 3.52 -4.45 -8.60
N PRO A 91 3.16 -3.27 -8.06
CA PRO A 91 2.23 -2.36 -8.73
C PRO A 91 2.70 -2.00 -10.15
N MET A 92 4.01 -2.16 -10.42
CA MET A 92 4.63 -1.91 -11.72
C MET A 92 4.52 -3.09 -12.70
N PHE A 93 3.90 -4.23 -12.33
CA PHE A 93 3.84 -5.42 -13.19
C PHE A 93 2.43 -6.07 -13.18
N TYR A 94 1.44 -5.35 -13.71
CA TYR A 94 0.02 -5.74 -13.91
C TYR A 94 -1.02 -5.36 -12.83
N GLY A 95 -0.77 -4.34 -11.98
CA GLY A 95 -1.69 -3.98 -10.89
C GLY A 95 -2.30 -2.57 -11.00
N VAL A 96 -3.61 -2.47 -11.25
CA VAL A 96 -4.56 -1.37 -10.90
C VAL A 96 -3.96 0.04 -10.67
N GLY A 97 -3.15 0.52 -11.60
CA GLY A 97 -2.48 1.82 -11.54
C GLY A 97 -2.24 2.45 -12.92
N ALA A 98 -2.87 1.90 -13.96
CA ALA A 98 -2.95 2.50 -15.30
C ALA A 98 -4.31 3.16 -15.50
#